data_AF-A0A0P7YTV8-F1
#
_entry.id   AF-A0A0P7YTV8-F1
#
_cell.length_a   1.000
_cell.length_b   1.000
_cell.length_c   1.000
_cell.angle_alpha   90.00
_cell.angle_beta   90.00
_cell.angle_gamma   90.00
#
_symmetry.space_group_name_H-M   'P 1'
#
loop_
_entity.id
_entity.type
_entity.pdbx_description
1 polymer ?
#
loop_
_entity_poly.entity_id
_entity_poly.type
_entity_poly.pdbx_seq_one_letter_code
_entity_poly.pdbx_strand_id
1 'polypeptide(L)' 'MKAFVAAAIFAVVIAFGASQVLNGSFQEPSYSAFSTEGARVGDPGSNLVSE' A
#
# COMPACT_ATOMS: atom_id res chain seq x y z
N MET A 1 -34.16 -5.26 6.99
CA MET A 1 -33.11 -5.67 6.03
C MET A 1 -32.46 -4.48 5.30
N LYS A 2 -33.20 -3.48 4.81
CA LYS A 2 -32.63 -2.32 4.09
C LYS A 2 -31.52 -1.56 4.84
N ALA A 3 -31.73 -1.29 6.13
CA ALA A 3 -30.74 -0.60 6.97
C ALA A 3 -29.43 -1.40 7.14
N PHE A 4 -29.52 -2.72 7.26
CA PHE A 4 -28.34 -3.58 7.36
C PHE A 4 -27.53 -3.56 6.06
N VAL A 5 -28.20 -3.64 4.91
CA VAL A 5 -27.55 -3.54 3.60
C VAL A 5 -26.89 -2.17 3.42
N ALA A 6 -27.56 -1.08 3.83
CA ALA A 6 -26.98 0.26 3.78
C ALA A 6 -25.73 0.39 4.67
N ALA A 7 -25.75 -0.19 5.87
CA ALA A 7 -24.60 -0.20 6.77
C ALA A 7 -23.42 -0.99 6.20
N ALA A 8 -23.68 -2.13 5.56
CA ALA A 8 -22.64 -2.94 4.91
C ALA A 8 -21.99 -2.17 3.74
N ILE A 9 -22.80 -1.52 2.89
CA ILE A 9 -22.28 -0.69 1.79
C ILE A 9 -21.43 0.46 2.34
N PHE A 10 -21.91 1.15 3.37
CA PHE A 10 -21.19 2.24 4.00
C PHE A 10 -19.84 1.80 4.56
N ALA A 11 -19.80 0.65 5.24
CA ALA A 11 -18.55 0.08 5.79
C ALA A 11 -17.52 -0.20 4.69
N VAL A 12 -17.94 -0.78 3.56
CA VAL A 12 -17.05 -1.05 2.42
C VAL A 12 -16.50 0.25 1.83
N VAL A 13 -17.34 1.27 1.65
CA VAL A 13 -16.92 2.57 1.10
C VAL A 13 -15.91 3.24 2.02
N ILE A 14 -16.17 3.27 3.34
CA ILE A 14 -15.25 3.86 4.31
C ILE A 14 -13.93 3.10 4.37
N ALA A 15 -13.96 1.76 4.39
CA ALA A 15 -12.76 0.95 4.41
C ALA A 15 -11.89 1.17 3.17
N PHE A 16 -12.50 1.21 1.99
CA PHE A 16 -11.80 1.50 0.74
C PHE A 16 -11.20 2.91 0.75
N GLY A 17 -11.98 3.93 1.13
CA GLY A 17 -11.50 5.30 1.23
C GLY A 17 -10.33 5.45 2.22
N ALA A 18 -10.43 4.81 3.39
CA ALA A 18 -9.35 4.79 4.37
C ALA A 18 -8.09 4.12 3.82
N SER A 19 -8.21 3.00 3.10
CA SER A 19 -7.09 2.33 2.44
C SER A 19 -6.36 3.26 1.47
N GLN A 20 -7.09 3.98 0.63
CA GLN A 20 -6.48 4.93 -0.32
C GLN A 20 -5.71 6.05 0.39
N VAL A 21 -6.28 6.61 1.46
CA VAL A 21 -5.64 7.69 2.22
C VAL A 21 -4.41 7.19 2.98
N LEU A 22 -4.51 6.05 3.66
CA LEU A 22 -3.39 5.49 4.40
C LEU A 22 -2.23 5.15 3.45
N ASN A 23 -2.50 4.41 2.38
CA ASN A 23 -1.46 3.99 1.44
C ASN A 23 -0.92 5.14 0.59
N GLY A 24 -1.74 6.13 0.27
CA GLY A 24 -1.34 7.25 -0.60
C GLY A 24 -0.72 8.44 0.12
N SER A 25 -0.90 8.57 1.44
CA SER A 25 -0.48 9.79 2.16
C SER A 25 0.29 9.54 3.46
N PHE A 26 0.22 8.34 4.05
CA PHE A 26 0.80 8.10 5.38
C PHE A 26 1.70 6.88 5.46
N GLN A 27 1.53 5.88 4.59
CA GLN A 27 2.35 4.67 4.58
C GLN A 27 3.42 4.76 3.49
N GLU A 28 4.68 4.66 3.91
CA GLU A 28 5.80 4.45 3.00
C GLU A 28 6.16 2.96 3.00
N PRO A 29 6.29 2.30 1.83
CA PRO A 29 6.71 0.92 1.78
C PRO A 29 8.09 0.72 2.41
N SER A 30 8.28 -0.39 3.13
CA SER A 30 9.55 -0.67 3.84
C SER A 30 10.76 -0.73 2.90
N TYR A 31 10.58 -1.16 1.66
CA TYR A 31 11.65 -1.14 0.66
C TYR A 31 12.11 0.27 0.32
N SER A 32 11.22 1.26 0.35
CA SER A 32 11.56 2.66 0.09
C SER A 32 12.12 3.33 1.35
N ALA A 33 11.48 3.11 2.50
CA ALA A 33 11.91 3.69 3.77
C ALA A 33 13.31 3.22 4.23
N PHE A 34 13.73 2.02 3.85
CA PHE A 34 15.02 1.43 4.23
C PHE A 34 15.95 1.17 3.04
N SER A 35 15.70 1.78 1.87
CA SER A 35 16.65 1.82 0.75
C SER A 35 17.82 2.77 1.05
N THR A 36 18.54 2.52 2.14
CA THR A 36 19.90 3.04 2.30
C THR A 36 20.79 2.24 1.37
N GLU A 37 21.70 2.91 0.64
CA GLU A 37 22.63 2.40 -0.38
C GLU A 37 23.15 0.96 -0.15
N GLY A 38 22.28 -0.02 -0.41
CA GLY A 38 22.48 -1.41 -0.04
C GLY A 38 23.04 -2.17 -1.23
N ALA A 39 24.37 -2.16 -1.32
CA ALA A 39 25.19 -2.95 -2.24
C ALA A 39 24.96 -2.66 -3.74
N ARG A 40 25.64 -1.62 -4.26
CA ARG A 40 26.07 -1.61 -5.66
C ARG A 40 27.10 -2.73 -5.87
N VAL A 41 26.65 -3.98 -5.99
CA VAL A 41 27.49 -5.11 -6.36
C VAL A 41 27.26 -5.42 -7.83
N GLY A 42 28.15 -4.91 -8.69
CA GLY A 42 28.66 -5.52 -9.92
C GLY A 42 27.73 -6.05 -11.03
N ASP A 43 26.47 -6.39 -10.76
CA ASP A 43 25.61 -7.20 -11.61
C ASP A 43 24.20 -6.56 -11.75
N PRO A 44 23.97 -5.80 -12.83
CA PRO A 44 22.72 -5.05 -13.03
C PRO A 44 21.58 -6.00 -13.42
N GLY A 45 20.63 -6.22 -12.51
CA GLY A 45 19.37 -6.91 -12.81
C GLY A 45 18.71 -7.63 -11.64
N SER A 46 19.47 -8.01 -10.59
CA SER A 46 18.93 -8.73 -9.43
C SER A 46 18.15 -7.84 -8.44
N ASN A 47 18.27 -6.52 -8.55
CA ASN A 47 17.65 -5.54 -7.66
C ASN A 47 16.31 -4.99 -8.19
N LEU A 48 15.76 -5.60 -9.24
CA LEU A 48 14.47 -5.17 -9.79
C LEU A 48 13.34 -5.83 -8.99
N VAL A 49 12.78 -5.06 -8.07
CA VAL A 49 11.46 -5.32 -7.47
C VAL A 49 10.49 -5.51 -8.64
N SER A 50 10.07 -6.75 -8.87
CA SER A 50 9.09 -7.08 -9.89
C SER A 50 7.72 -7.02 -9.24
N GLU A 51 6.84 -6.15 -9.77
CA GLU A 51 5.40 -6.17 -9.50
C GLU A 51 4.72 -7.38 -10.15
#